data_AF-A0ABD1C6Z3-F1
#
_entry.id   AF-A0ABD1C6Z3-F1
#
_cell.length_a   1.000
_cell.length_b   1.000
_cell.length_c   1.000
_cell.angle_alpha   90.00
_cell.angle_beta   90.00
_cell.angle_gamma   90.00
#
_symmetry.space_group_name_H-M   'P 1'
#
loop_
_entity.id
_entity.type
_entity.pdbx_description
1 polymer ?
#
loop_
_entity_poly.entity_id
_entity_poly.type
_entity_poly.pdbx_seq_one_letter_code
_entity_poly.pdbx_strand_id
1 'polypeptide(L)'
;MAMEVATPIHAPVPSLGSNIIITSVESHKKNRIQVSNTKKPLFFYVNLAKRYIQQHNEVELSALGMAITTVVTISEILKNNGLATEKKVLTSTVGMKDENKGKIVQKAKIEIVLGKSEKFDSLMSHVTDETTEDEEKEQKAEAEGKE
;
A
#
# COMPACT_ATOMS: atom_id res chain seq x y z
N MET A 1 -70.37 -12.28 -31.68
CA MET A 1 -69.78 -11.11 -30.99
C MET A 1 -69.36 -11.54 -29.60
N ALA A 2 -68.06 -11.74 -29.38
CA ALA A 2 -67.37 -11.58 -28.11
C ALA A 2 -65.87 -11.62 -28.44
N MET A 3 -65.17 -10.55 -28.02
CA MET A 3 -63.78 -10.24 -28.31
C MET A 3 -62.87 -10.76 -27.19
N GLU A 4 -61.60 -11.03 -27.57
CA GLU A 4 -60.38 -10.95 -26.74
C GLU A 4 -60.25 -11.88 -25.49
N VAL A 5 -59.07 -12.34 -25.06
CA VAL A 5 -57.72 -11.76 -25.07
C VAL A 5 -56.69 -12.88 -25.24
N ALA A 6 -55.69 -12.69 -26.12
CA ALA A 6 -54.52 -13.55 -26.20
C ALA A 6 -53.44 -13.07 -25.22
N THR A 7 -53.07 -13.89 -24.23
CA THR A 7 -51.88 -13.65 -23.40
C THR A 7 -50.65 -14.32 -24.03
N PRO A 8 -49.58 -13.59 -24.39
CA PRO A 8 -48.31 -14.22 -24.73
C PRO A 8 -47.56 -14.64 -23.46
N ILE A 9 -47.31 -15.95 -23.33
CA ILE A 9 -46.45 -16.53 -22.29
C ILE A 9 -45.01 -16.07 -22.58
N HIS A 10 -44.48 -15.29 -21.65
CA HIS A 10 -43.13 -14.71 -21.67
C HIS A 10 -42.06 -15.81 -21.58
N ALA A 11 -41.19 -15.88 -22.60
CA ALA A 11 -40.00 -16.74 -22.58
C ALA A 11 -39.01 -16.28 -21.49
N PRO A 12 -38.25 -17.20 -20.85
CA PRO A 12 -37.25 -16.81 -19.87
C PRO A 12 -36.10 -16.08 -20.57
N VAL A 13 -35.88 -14.83 -20.17
CA VAL A 13 -34.74 -14.01 -20.59
C VAL A 13 -33.46 -14.63 -19.98
N PRO A 14 -32.45 -15.02 -20.78
CA PRO A 14 -31.15 -15.37 -20.22
C PRO A 14 -30.48 -14.08 -19.76
N SER A 15 -30.40 -13.89 -18.44
CA SER A 15 -29.61 -12.81 -17.85
C SER A 15 -28.13 -13.08 -18.12
N LEU A 16 -27.53 -12.37 -19.09
CA LEU A 16 -26.08 -12.22 -19.17
C LEU A 16 -25.61 -11.37 -17.98
N GLY A 17 -25.41 -12.03 -16.83
CA GLY A 17 -24.66 -11.48 -15.72
C GLY A 17 -23.18 -11.63 -16.01
N SER A 18 -22.56 -10.55 -16.46
CA SER A 18 -21.10 -10.41 -16.58
C SER A 18 -20.44 -10.62 -15.23
N ASN A 19 -19.92 -11.83 -14.98
CA ASN A 19 -19.06 -12.07 -13.83
C ASN A 19 -17.62 -11.73 -14.22
N ILE A 20 -17.21 -10.59 -13.66
CA ILE A 20 -15.90 -9.96 -13.66
C ILE A 20 -14.79 -11.00 -13.45
N ILE A 21 -13.94 -11.16 -14.46
CA ILE A 21 -12.62 -11.79 -14.34
C ILE A 21 -11.69 -10.75 -13.71
N ILE A 22 -11.48 -10.79 -12.39
CA ILE A 22 -10.26 -10.24 -11.77
C ILE A 22 -9.88 -11.09 -10.55
N THR A 23 -9.46 -12.32 -10.78
CA THR A 23 -8.42 -12.92 -9.93
C THR A 23 -7.07 -12.49 -10.51
N SER A 24 -6.77 -11.21 -10.34
CA SER A 24 -5.39 -10.74 -10.34
C SER A 24 -4.69 -11.49 -9.22
N VAL A 25 -4.03 -12.59 -9.59
CA VAL A 25 -2.79 -13.00 -8.94
C VAL A 25 -1.84 -11.81 -9.08
N GLU A 26 -2.00 -10.83 -8.21
CA GLU A 26 -1.02 -9.78 -7.97
C GLU A 26 0.17 -10.52 -7.37
N SER A 27 0.99 -11.09 -8.26
CA SER A 27 2.28 -11.68 -7.97
C SER A 27 2.98 -10.66 -7.10
N HIS A 28 3.08 -10.96 -5.81
CA HIS A 28 3.63 -10.07 -4.80
C HIS A 28 4.98 -9.61 -5.30
N LYS A 29 5.01 -8.41 -5.88
CA LYS A 29 6.22 -7.82 -6.38
C LYS A 29 7.15 -7.71 -5.19
N LYS A 30 8.36 -8.24 -5.33
CA LYS A 30 9.33 -8.33 -4.21
C LYS A 30 9.67 -6.94 -3.63
N ASN A 31 9.36 -5.87 -4.35
CA ASN A 31 9.56 -4.48 -3.98
C ASN A 31 8.30 -3.76 -3.46
N ARG A 32 7.28 -4.47 -2.99
CA ARG A 32 6.08 -3.86 -2.39
C ARG A 32 6.13 -3.86 -0.86
N ILE A 33 5.86 -2.71 -0.27
CA ILE A 33 5.74 -2.49 1.17
C ILE A 33 4.28 -2.18 1.48
N GLN A 34 3.67 -2.99 2.35
CA GLN A 34 2.36 -2.69 2.91
C GLN A 34 2.53 -2.02 4.28
N VAL A 35 2.16 -0.76 4.36
CA VAL A 35 2.16 0.01 5.59
C VAL A 35 0.82 -0.18 6.27
N SER A 36 0.88 -0.48 7.56
CA SER A 36 -0.29 -0.67 8.42
C SER A 36 -0.17 0.24 9.64
N ASN A 37 -1.29 0.53 10.29
CA ASN A 37 -1.35 1.38 11.48
C ASN A 37 -0.90 0.63 12.75
N THR A 38 0.12 -0.23 12.64
CA THR A 38 0.59 -1.10 13.72
C THR A 38 1.91 -0.62 14.30
N LYS A 39 2.39 -1.30 15.36
CA LYS A 39 3.51 -0.97 16.26
C LYS A 39 4.87 -0.66 15.61
N LYS A 40 5.01 -0.69 14.29
CA LYS A 40 6.27 -0.40 13.62
C LYS A 40 6.50 1.12 13.62
N PRO A 41 7.67 1.59 14.07
CA PRO A 41 7.98 3.02 14.04
C PRO A 41 8.04 3.52 12.59
N LEU A 42 7.81 4.81 12.37
CA LEU A 42 7.81 5.43 11.04
C LEU A 42 9.09 5.10 10.24
N PHE A 43 10.25 5.23 10.90
CA PHE A 43 11.56 5.01 10.28
C PHE A 43 11.83 3.57 9.88
N PHE A 44 11.13 2.58 10.45
CA PHE A 44 11.22 1.20 9.99
C PHE A 44 10.87 1.10 8.50
N TYR A 45 9.78 1.75 8.09
CA TYR A 45 9.34 1.73 6.70
C TYR A 45 10.21 2.61 5.79
N VAL A 46 10.76 3.71 6.31
CA VAL A 46 11.72 4.55 5.57
C VAL A 46 12.98 3.75 5.25
N ASN A 47 13.55 3.06 6.24
CA ASN A 47 14.77 2.27 6.05
C ASN A 47 14.54 1.05 5.17
N LEU A 48 13.38 0.40 5.31
CA LEU A 48 12.99 -0.69 4.41
C LEU A 48 12.84 -0.21 2.96
N ALA A 49 12.23 0.96 2.75
CA ALA A 49 12.10 1.56 1.43
C ALA A 49 13.46 1.91 0.81
N LYS A 50 14.39 2.48 1.58
CA LYS A 50 15.78 2.71 1.13
C LYS A 50 16.42 1.42 0.61
N ARG A 51 16.32 0.33 1.38
CA ARG A 51 16.86 -0.99 0.98
C ARG A 51 16.20 -1.51 -0.30
N TYR A 52 14.88 -1.37 -0.45
CA TYR A 52 14.16 -1.83 -1.63
C TYR A 52 14.52 -1.01 -2.88
N ILE A 53 14.66 0.31 -2.75
CA ILE A 53 15.15 1.18 -3.82
C ILE A 53 16.57 0.78 -4.23
N GLN A 54 17.45 0.46 -3.26
CA GLN A 54 18.81 0.03 -3.56
C GLN A 54 18.85 -1.32 -4.31
N GLN A 55 17.99 -2.27 -3.95
CA GLN A 55 17.98 -3.62 -4.54
C GLN A 55 17.22 -3.71 -5.86
N HIS A 56 16.14 -2.93 -6.03
CA HIS A 56 15.19 -3.07 -7.13
C HIS A 56 15.04 -1.81 -7.98
N ASN A 57 15.75 -0.72 -7.65
CA ASN A 57 15.63 0.62 -8.25
C ASN A 57 14.23 1.27 -8.14
N GLU A 58 13.28 0.59 -7.51
CA GLU A 58 11.90 1.01 -7.38
C GLU A 58 11.25 0.35 -6.16
N VAL A 59 10.37 1.07 -5.49
CA VAL A 59 9.57 0.56 -4.37
C VAL A 59 8.11 0.97 -4.52
N GLU A 60 7.20 0.07 -4.17
CA GLU A 60 5.76 0.31 -4.15
C GLU A 60 5.27 0.39 -2.69
N LEU A 61 4.80 1.55 -2.25
CA LEU A 61 4.22 1.75 -0.92
C LEU A 61 2.70 1.65 -1.01
N SER A 62 2.07 0.82 -0.18
CA SER A 62 0.62 0.68 -0.14
C SER A 62 0.07 0.75 1.28
N ALA A 63 -1.08 1.40 1.46
CA ALA A 63 -1.78 1.48 2.74
C ALA A 63 -3.30 1.56 2.58
N LEU A 64 -3.99 1.24 3.68
CA LEU A 64 -5.44 1.32 3.80
C LEU A 64 -5.86 2.23 4.95
N GLY A 65 -6.90 3.05 4.73
CA GLY A 65 -7.51 3.88 5.76
C GLY A 65 -6.52 4.81 6.46
N MET A 66 -6.46 4.76 7.80
CA MET A 66 -5.62 5.68 8.59
C MET A 66 -4.12 5.61 8.26
N ALA A 67 -3.63 4.44 7.85
CA ALA A 67 -2.22 4.25 7.50
C ALA A 67 -1.79 4.98 6.21
N ILE A 68 -2.74 5.53 5.45
CA ILE A 68 -2.45 6.34 4.26
C ILE A 68 -1.57 7.53 4.63
N THR A 69 -1.82 8.16 5.78
CA THR A 69 -1.02 9.30 6.28
C THR A 69 0.46 8.93 6.40
N THR A 70 0.76 7.78 7.00
CA THR A 70 2.12 7.26 7.14
C THR A 70 2.81 7.05 5.79
N VAL A 71 2.11 6.50 4.79
CA VAL A 71 2.68 6.30 3.44
C VAL A 71 3.02 7.62 2.78
N VAL A 72 2.16 8.63 2.90
CA VAL A 72 2.42 9.97 2.37
C VAL A 72 3.66 10.56 3.03
N THR A 73 3.76 10.49 4.35
CA THR A 73 4.93 10.98 5.10
C THR A 73 6.22 10.27 4.70
N ILE A 74 6.22 8.94 4.56
CA ILE A 74 7.40 8.18 4.11
C ILE A 74 7.81 8.62 2.70
N SER A 75 6.86 8.77 1.79
CA SER A 75 7.12 9.25 0.43
C SER A 75 7.72 10.65 0.44
N GLU A 76 7.22 11.54 1.30
CA GLU A 76 7.73 12.90 1.44
C GLU A 76 9.16 12.93 1.97
N ILE A 77 9.46 12.16 3.03
CA ILE A 77 10.81 12.05 3.59
C ILE A 77 11.81 11.60 2.51
N LEU A 78 11.47 10.56 1.74
CA LEU A 78 12.38 10.03 0.72
C LEU A 78 12.62 11.01 -0.43
N LYS A 79 11.60 11.76 -0.84
CA LYS A 79 11.73 12.80 -1.89
C LYS A 79 12.49 14.02 -1.41
N ASN A 80 12.17 14.53 -0.22
CA ASN A 80 12.79 15.72 0.35
C ASN A 80 14.29 15.49 0.63
N ASN A 81 14.65 14.28 1.04
CA ASN A 81 16.05 13.89 1.20
C ASN A 81 16.75 13.60 -0.14
N GLY A 82 16.07 13.73 -1.27
CA GLY A 82 16.63 13.49 -2.59
C GLY A 82 16.97 12.03 -2.87
N LEU A 83 16.42 11.07 -2.12
CA LEU A 83 16.66 9.63 -2.28
C LEU A 83 15.73 8.99 -3.31
N ALA A 84 14.53 9.53 -3.49
CA ALA A 84 13.55 8.95 -4.40
C ALA A 84 12.87 10.00 -5.28
N THR A 85 12.37 9.55 -6.43
CA THR A 85 11.48 10.30 -7.31
C THR A 85 10.13 9.61 -7.39
N GLU A 86 9.04 10.37 -7.41
CA GLU A 86 7.71 9.77 -7.62
C GLU A 86 7.52 9.35 -9.07
N LYS A 87 7.06 8.12 -9.27
CA LYS A 87 6.67 7.61 -10.59
C LYS A 87 5.16 7.59 -10.76
N LYS A 88 4.44 7.19 -9.71
CA LYS A 88 3.00 6.99 -9.75
C LYS A 88 2.38 7.19 -8.38
N VAL A 89 1.21 7.82 -8.34
CA VAL A 89 0.35 7.90 -7.16
C VAL A 89 -1.05 7.50 -7.58
N LEU A 90 -1.60 6.48 -6.92
CA LEU A 90 -2.94 5.98 -7.14
C LEU A 90 -3.70 5.95 -5.84
N THR A 91 -4.96 6.37 -5.89
CA THR A 91 -5.92 6.17 -4.81
C THR A 91 -7.11 5.39 -5.35
N SER A 92 -7.61 4.45 -4.56
CA SER A 92 -8.77 3.64 -4.91
C SER A 92 -9.56 3.33 -3.64
N THR A 93 -10.69 2.65 -3.80
CA THR A 93 -11.49 2.16 -2.68
C THR A 93 -11.65 0.65 -2.83
N VAL A 94 -11.40 -0.09 -1.76
CA VAL A 94 -11.54 -1.55 -1.72
C VAL A 94 -12.66 -1.94 -0.77
N GLY A 95 -13.52 -2.86 -1.19
CA GLY A 95 -14.54 -3.45 -0.34
C GLY A 95 -13.93 -4.53 0.55
N MET A 96 -13.99 -4.36 1.88
CA MET A 96 -13.62 -5.38 2.84
C MET A 96 -14.87 -5.89 3.55
N LYS A 97 -14.98 -7.21 3.72
CA LYS A 97 -16.06 -7.81 4.50
C LYS A 97 -15.73 -7.65 5.99
N ASP A 98 -16.57 -6.92 6.72
CA ASP A 98 -16.47 -6.85 8.17
C ASP A 98 -17.23 -8.04 8.76
N GLU A 99 -16.50 -9.06 9.22
CA GLU A 99 -17.08 -10.30 9.75
C GLU A 99 -17.90 -10.07 11.02
N ASN A 100 -17.62 -8.98 11.75
CA ASN A 100 -18.31 -8.64 12.99
C ASN A 100 -19.69 -7.99 12.75
N LYS A 101 -19.91 -7.37 11.58
CA LYS A 101 -21.16 -6.66 11.24
C LYS A 101 -21.89 -7.23 10.03
N GLY A 102 -21.32 -8.20 9.32
CA GLY A 102 -21.88 -8.76 8.09
C GLY A 102 -22.01 -7.76 6.93
N LYS A 103 -21.45 -6.55 7.08
CA LYS A 103 -21.53 -5.45 6.11
C LYS A 103 -20.20 -5.34 5.36
N ILE A 104 -20.28 -5.06 4.06
CA ILE A 104 -19.12 -4.72 3.25
C ILE A 104 -18.79 -3.26 3.55
N VAL A 105 -17.62 -3.01 4.12
CA VAL A 105 -17.09 -1.67 4.38
C VAL A 105 -16.12 -1.29 3.28
N GLN A 106 -16.31 -0.09 2.72
CA GLN A 106 -15.40 0.47 1.75
C GLN A 106 -14.25 1.17 2.47
N LYS A 107 -13.01 0.78 2.18
CA LYS A 107 -11.80 1.44 2.70
C LYS A 107 -11.02 2.08 1.57
N ALA A 108 -10.56 3.30 1.80
CA ALA A 108 -9.61 3.94 0.90
C ALA A 108 -8.29 3.16 0.89
N LYS A 109 -7.69 3.03 -0.29
CA LYS A 109 -6.38 2.44 -0.56
C LYS A 109 -5.53 3.47 -1.30
N ILE A 110 -4.26 3.57 -0.91
CA ILE A 110 -3.25 4.33 -1.64
C ILE A 110 -2.14 3.40 -2.13
N GLU A 111 -1.59 3.68 -3.29
CA GLU A 111 -0.43 3.03 -3.87
C GLU A 111 0.50 4.10 -4.46
N ILE A 112 1.73 4.19 -3.95
CA ILE A 112 2.75 5.12 -4.42
C ILE A 112 3.93 4.32 -4.94
N VAL A 113 4.32 4.55 -6.18
CA VAL A 113 5.53 3.96 -6.77
C VAL A 113 6.62 5.02 -6.77
N LEU A 114 7.73 4.71 -6.10
CA LEU A 114 8.91 5.56 -6.01
C LEU A 114 10.08 4.92 -6.75
N GLY A 115 10.74 5.69 -7.60
CA GLY A 115 11.98 5.30 -8.27
C GLY A 115 13.22 5.79 -7.53
N LYS A 116 14.34 5.11 -7.75
CA LYS A 116 15.67 5.56 -7.33
C LYS A 116 15.97 6.92 -7.97
N SER A 117 16.43 7.89 -7.17
CA SER A 117 16.92 9.16 -7.69
C SER A 117 18.37 9.04 -8.17
N GLU A 118 18.81 9.99 -9.00
CA GLU A 118 20.21 10.09 -9.44
C GLU A 118 21.17 10.36 -8.28
N LYS A 119 20.70 11.03 -7.22
CA LYS A 119 21.48 11.39 -6.03
C LYS A 119 21.53 10.27 -4.99
N PHE A 120 20.83 9.17 -5.21
CA PHE A 120 20.65 8.13 -4.20
C PHE A 120 21.97 7.50 -3.76
N ASP A 121 22.81 7.09 -4.71
CA ASP A 121 24.06 6.37 -4.39
C ASP A 121 25.04 7.25 -3.61
N SER A 122 25.17 8.51 -4.00
CA SER A 122 26.01 9.49 -3.30
C SER A 122 25.54 9.72 -1.86
N LEU A 123 24.23 9.89 -1.66
CA LEU A 123 23.67 10.15 -0.33
C LEU A 123 23.69 8.90 0.57
N MET A 124 23.58 7.70 0.00
CA MET A 124 23.63 6.47 0.79
C MET A 124 25.06 6.14 1.27
N SER A 125 26.09 6.47 0.49
CA SER A 125 27.50 6.28 0.90
C SER A 125 27.94 7.24 2.01
N HIS A 126 27.35 8.43 2.10
CA HIS A 126 27.64 9.36 3.19
C HIS A 126 27.01 8.93 4.52
N VAL A 127 25.88 8.23 4.48
CA VAL A 127 25.20 7.74 5.69
C VAL A 127 25.94 6.54 6.31
N THR A 128 26.60 5.70 5.50
CA THR A 128 27.36 4.54 6.02
C THR A 128 28.54 4.92 6.92
N ASP A 129 29.11 6.12 6.77
CA ASP A 129 30.17 6.62 7.65
C ASP A 129 29.64 7.20 8.98
N GLU A 130 28.35 7.55 9.06
CA GLU A 130 27.74 8.13 10.28
C GLU A 130 26.89 7.12 11.08
N THR A 131 26.49 5.98 10.47
CA THR A 131 25.64 4.97 11.14
C THR A 131 26.35 4.02 12.10
N THR A 132 27.67 4.08 12.26
CA THR A 132 28.36 3.24 13.26
C THR A 132 28.13 3.68 14.70
N GLU A 133 27.52 4.85 14.96
CA GLU A 133 27.31 5.37 16.32
C GLU A 133 25.85 5.29 16.84
N ASP A 134 24.86 5.10 15.96
CA ASP A 134 23.43 5.13 16.36
C ASP A 134 22.82 3.73 16.64
N GLU A 135 23.45 2.63 16.21
CA GLU A 135 22.95 1.27 16.48
C GLU A 135 23.06 0.84 17.95
N GLU A 136 23.89 1.52 18.77
CA GLU A 136 24.06 1.19 20.20
C GLU A 136 23.05 1.88 21.14
N LYS A 137 22.32 2.92 20.70
CA LYS A 137 21.41 3.66 21.60
C LYS A 137 19.98 3.12 21.66
N GLU A 138 19.51 2.38 20.66
CA GLU A 138 18.12 1.89 20.64
C GLU A 138 17.93 0.54 21.36
N GLN A 139 19.00 -0.19 21.70
CA GLN A 139 18.91 -1.43 22.49
C GLN A 139 18.87 -1.22 24.02
N LYS A 140 19.11 0.01 24.52
CA LYS A 140 19.10 0.29 25.98
C LYS A 140 17.80 0.88 26.53
N ALA A 141 16.89 1.36 25.68
CA ALA A 141 15.67 2.04 26.15
C ALA A 141 14.47 1.11 26.41
N GLU A 142 14.49 -0.15 25.97
CA GLU A 142 13.37 -1.09 26.16
C GLU A 142 13.50 -2.00 27.42
N ALA A 143 14.60 -1.88 28.17
CA ALA A 143 14.83 -2.67 29.40
C ALA A 143 14.45 -1.96 30.71
N GLU A 144 14.17 -0.65 30.71
CA GLU A 144 13.98 0.15 31.95
C GLU A 144 12.54 0.70 32.12
N GLY A 145 11.55 0.07 31.48
CA GLY A 145 10.13 0.47 31.55
C GLY A 145 9.21 -0.52 32.27
N LYS A 146 9.76 -1.46 33.04
CA LYS A 146 8.97 -2.37 33.88
C LYS A 146 9.61 -2.46 35.27
N GLU A 147 9.26 -1.50 36.12
CA GLU A 147 9.08 -1.73 37.55
C GLU A 147 7.83 -1.00 38.02
#